data_AF-T1ELD9-F1
#
_entry.id   AF-T1ELD9-F1
#
_cell.length_a   1.000
_cell.length_b   1.000
_cell.length_c   1.000
_cell.angle_alpha   90.00
_cell.angle_beta   90.00
_cell.angle_gamma   90.00
#
_symmetry.space_group_name_H-M   'P 1'
#
loop_
_entity.id
_entity.type
_entity.pdbx_description
1 polymer ?
#
loop_
_entity_poly.entity_id
_entity_poly.type
_entity_poly.pdbx_seq_one_letter_code
_entity_poly.pdbx_strand_id
1 'polypeptide(L)'
;MDKISGVIGSVSVAKGRSDDDFSDRLSYRFTTSFLIVFAILVTTKQFVGDPIQCWVPAHFTMNHEEYTNDYCWIRNTYYLPYDEYVPKEHEREKRQMIPYYQWMPLILLVQALNFYLPILQWRTFNKRSGVDVNNIVEAGKKFIDAEHVDKRNSTLEYMAHQMDRYLSSQNIYKTECTLSLKHLFTRICCKICGRNYGNYLVTLYISTKILVLINVIGQLFLLDTFLGIDFHIYGLQVLASALRGEDWTISPRFPRTTMCDFKVRRLGNVQRYTVQCVLPINLFNEKIYLFLWFWMVFVALMTSISLATWILRVGFRIDRHRYIKKHLKLMNKLSKDWDKRFAINFVDDYLRQDGVFVMRLVGHNTNALTVTEFVCCLWDHYKAKCLTQDTSPEKKVLEVDV
;
A
#
# COMPACT_ATOMS: atom_id res chain seq x y z
N MET A 1 1.82 2.87 -32.76
CA MET A 1 2.56 2.74 -31.48
C MET A 1 2.30 3.91 -30.52
N ASP A 2 1.83 5.06 -31.01
CA ASP A 2 1.61 6.29 -30.20
C ASP A 2 0.41 6.25 -29.24
N LYS A 3 -0.56 5.36 -29.48
CA LYS A 3 -1.68 5.14 -28.53
C LYS A 3 -1.27 4.31 -27.32
N ILE A 4 -0.24 3.47 -27.44
CA ILE A 4 0.24 2.60 -26.35
C ILE A 4 1.19 3.39 -25.45
N SER A 5 2.02 4.28 -26.01
CA SER A 5 2.82 5.22 -25.22
C SER A 5 1.96 6.21 -24.42
N GLY A 6 0.78 6.59 -24.94
CA GLY A 6 -0.20 7.41 -24.21
C GLY A 6 -0.82 6.68 -23.00
N VAL A 7 -1.06 5.37 -23.08
CA VAL A 7 -1.55 4.57 -21.95
C VAL A 7 -0.46 4.35 -20.90
N ILE A 8 0.77 4.06 -21.32
CA ILE A 8 1.93 3.93 -20.41
C ILE A 8 2.29 5.30 -19.78
N GLY A 9 2.16 6.39 -20.53
CA GLY A 9 2.30 7.77 -20.04
C GLY A 9 1.18 8.20 -19.08
N SER A 10 -0.03 7.65 -19.21
CA SER A 10 -1.12 7.87 -18.26
C SER A 10 -0.91 7.13 -16.93
N VAL A 11 -0.20 5.99 -16.97
CA VAL A 11 0.19 5.23 -15.77
C VAL A 11 1.40 5.87 -15.08
N SER A 12 2.26 6.61 -15.81
CA SER A 12 3.50 7.19 -15.26
C SER A 12 3.38 8.60 -14.66
N VAL A 13 2.24 9.30 -14.78
CA VAL A 13 2.04 10.60 -14.11
C VAL A 13 0.66 10.70 -13.46
N ALA A 14 0.34 9.79 -12.54
CA ALA A 14 -0.59 10.14 -11.48
C ALA A 14 0.04 11.31 -10.70
N LYS A 15 -0.41 12.54 -10.96
CA LYS A 15 -0.03 13.77 -10.24
C LYS A 15 0.17 13.42 -8.76
N GLY A 16 1.41 13.48 -8.29
CA GLY A 16 1.82 12.90 -7.01
C GLY A 16 1.00 13.50 -5.87
N ARG A 17 -0.01 12.76 -5.40
CA ARG A 17 -0.69 13.10 -4.15
C ARG A 17 0.31 13.00 -3.02
N SER A 18 0.25 13.93 -2.09
CA SER A 18 1.22 14.08 -1.01
C SER A 18 0.57 13.93 0.37
N ASP A 19 -0.56 13.24 0.44
CA ASP A 19 -1.33 12.99 1.66
C ASP A 19 -0.90 11.71 2.39
N ASP A 20 0.31 11.22 2.12
CA ASP A 20 0.82 9.91 2.51
C ASP A 20 2.27 9.97 3.02
N ASP A 21 2.70 8.93 3.74
CA ASP A 21 4.09 8.78 4.18
C ASP A 21 4.96 8.09 3.12
N PHE A 22 6.28 8.15 3.31
CA PHE A 22 7.24 7.40 2.52
C PHE A 22 6.94 5.89 2.47
N SER A 23 6.56 5.28 3.60
CA SER A 23 6.24 3.84 3.66
C SER A 23 5.02 3.47 2.81
N ASP A 24 4.04 4.38 2.69
CA ASP A 24 2.86 4.10 1.87
C ASP A 24 3.24 4.14 0.39
N ARG A 25 4.05 5.13 -0.01
CA ARG A 25 4.60 5.25 -1.37
C ARG A 25 5.41 4.01 -1.74
N LEU A 26 6.20 3.47 -0.81
CA LEU A 26 6.94 2.22 -1.01
C LEU A 26 6.02 1.09 -1.43
N SER A 27 4.87 0.96 -0.76
CA SER A 27 3.87 -0.08 -1.05
C SER A 27 3.10 0.18 -2.34
N TYR A 28 2.24 1.22 -2.41
CA TYR A 28 1.32 1.34 -3.54
C TYR A 28 1.95 1.89 -4.82
N ARG A 29 3.08 2.62 -4.73
CA ARG A 29 3.73 3.23 -5.90
C ARG A 29 4.89 2.37 -6.37
N PHE A 30 5.88 2.13 -5.53
CA PHE A 30 7.10 1.42 -5.94
C PHE A 30 6.83 -0.07 -6.16
N THR A 31 6.22 -0.78 -5.20
CA THR A 31 5.92 -2.22 -5.36
C THR A 31 5.00 -2.48 -6.55
N THR A 32 3.92 -1.70 -6.70
CA THR A 32 3.02 -1.80 -7.86
C THR A 32 3.77 -1.58 -9.18
N SER A 33 4.68 -0.59 -9.23
CA SER A 33 5.47 -0.32 -10.44
C SER A 33 6.40 -1.47 -10.76
N PHE A 34 7.11 -2.03 -9.77
CA PHE A 34 7.97 -3.19 -9.97
C PHE A 34 7.18 -4.40 -10.46
N LEU A 35 6.02 -4.69 -9.85
CA LEU A 35 5.17 -5.80 -10.26
C LEU A 35 4.67 -5.64 -11.71
N ILE A 36 4.26 -4.44 -12.12
CA ILE A 36 3.85 -4.15 -13.51
C ILE A 36 5.03 -4.31 -14.47
N VAL A 37 6.20 -3.78 -14.13
CA VAL A 37 7.41 -3.90 -14.98
C VAL A 37 7.81 -5.37 -15.13
N PHE A 38 7.81 -6.15 -14.05
CA PHE A 38 8.09 -7.58 -14.13
C PHE A 38 7.01 -8.35 -14.90
N ALA A 39 5.74 -7.99 -14.75
CA ALA A 39 4.66 -8.60 -15.53
C ALA A 39 4.88 -8.38 -17.04
N ILE A 40 5.26 -7.15 -17.45
CA ILE A 40 5.58 -6.84 -18.85
C ILE A 40 6.79 -7.64 -19.32
N LEU A 41 7.85 -7.73 -18.51
CA LEU A 41 9.07 -8.46 -18.85
C LEU A 41 8.79 -9.95 -19.06
N VAL A 42 8.07 -10.59 -18.13
CA VAL A 42 7.72 -12.02 -18.23
C VAL A 42 6.80 -12.26 -19.42
N THR A 43 5.78 -11.41 -19.63
CA THR A 43 4.88 -11.48 -20.80
C THR A 43 5.67 -11.41 -22.11
N THR A 44 6.63 -10.50 -22.21
CA THR A 44 7.47 -10.37 -23.41
C THR A 44 8.24 -11.66 -23.69
N LYS A 45 8.81 -12.28 -22.67
CA LYS A 45 9.50 -13.57 -22.83
C LYS A 45 8.57 -14.74 -23.12
N GLN A 46 7.32 -14.68 -22.67
CA GLN A 46 6.34 -15.74 -22.86
C GLN A 46 5.69 -15.74 -24.25
N PHE A 47 5.48 -14.57 -24.86
CA PHE A 47 4.75 -14.46 -26.14
C PHE A 47 5.60 -14.06 -27.34
N VAL A 48 6.77 -13.42 -27.12
CA VAL A 48 7.63 -12.93 -28.22
C VAL A 48 8.88 -13.80 -28.39
N GLY A 49 9.33 -14.48 -27.33
CA GLY A 49 10.42 -15.45 -27.39
C GLY A 49 9.94 -16.89 -27.30
N ASP A 50 10.89 -17.83 -27.34
CA ASP A 50 10.61 -19.26 -27.15
C ASP A 50 10.53 -19.57 -25.65
N PRO A 51 9.34 -19.85 -25.08
CA PRO A 51 9.20 -20.08 -23.65
C PRO A 51 9.77 -21.44 -23.21
N ILE A 52 9.83 -22.40 -24.14
CA ILE A 52 10.30 -23.77 -23.94
C ILE A 52 10.99 -24.28 -25.21
N GLN A 53 12.04 -25.07 -25.05
CA GLN A 53 12.69 -25.79 -26.15
C GLN A 53 12.89 -27.25 -25.74
N CYS A 54 12.38 -28.18 -26.55
CA CYS A 54 12.40 -29.61 -26.24
C CYS A 54 13.42 -30.37 -27.10
N TRP A 55 14.12 -31.31 -26.46
CA TRP A 55 15.02 -32.24 -27.12
C TRP A 55 14.22 -33.36 -27.79
N VAL A 56 13.90 -33.17 -29.07
CA VAL A 56 13.11 -34.11 -29.86
C VAL A 56 13.97 -35.14 -30.61
N PRO A 57 13.43 -36.32 -30.97
CA PRO A 57 14.16 -37.30 -31.76
C PRO A 57 14.58 -36.78 -33.15
N ALA A 58 15.73 -37.22 -33.66
CA ALA A 58 16.31 -36.74 -34.93
C ALA A 58 15.44 -36.96 -36.19
N HIS A 59 14.43 -37.82 -36.14
CA HIS A 59 13.50 -38.06 -37.25
C HIS A 59 12.31 -37.08 -37.27
N PHE A 60 12.20 -36.19 -36.29
CA PHE A 60 11.17 -35.16 -36.27
C PHE A 60 11.53 -34.06 -37.28
N THR A 61 10.57 -33.67 -38.12
CA THR A 61 10.71 -32.50 -39.00
C THR A 61 10.53 -31.23 -38.18
N MET A 62 10.89 -30.07 -38.72
CA MET A 62 10.70 -28.76 -38.06
C MET A 62 9.27 -28.56 -37.52
N ASN A 63 8.24 -28.89 -38.31
CA ASN A 63 6.84 -28.79 -37.87
C ASN A 63 6.50 -29.72 -36.69
N HIS A 64 7.18 -30.86 -36.55
CA HIS A 64 6.99 -31.78 -35.42
C HIS A 64 7.67 -31.25 -34.16
N GLU A 65 8.83 -30.59 -34.31
CA GLU A 65 9.51 -29.90 -33.22
C GLU A 65 8.65 -28.75 -32.68
N GLU A 66 8.15 -27.88 -33.56
CA GLU A 66 7.24 -26.77 -33.20
C GLU A 66 5.98 -27.29 -32.49
N TYR A 67 5.31 -28.31 -33.05
CA TYR A 67 4.18 -28.95 -32.39
C TYR A 67 4.53 -29.51 -31.01
N THR A 68 5.71 -30.11 -30.86
CA THR A 68 6.15 -30.67 -29.57
C THR A 68 6.39 -29.58 -28.55
N ASN A 69 7.06 -28.49 -28.94
CA ASN A 69 7.29 -27.33 -28.09
C ASN A 69 5.97 -26.72 -27.62
N ASP A 70 5.03 -26.47 -28.54
CA ASP A 70 3.72 -25.90 -28.20
C ASP A 70 2.88 -26.82 -27.33
N TYR A 71 2.86 -28.12 -27.65
CA TYR A 71 2.13 -29.11 -26.86
C TYR A 71 2.67 -29.18 -25.43
N CYS A 72 3.99 -29.20 -25.28
CA CYS A 72 4.67 -29.25 -23.98
C CYS A 72 4.62 -27.92 -23.23
N TRP A 73 4.39 -26.79 -23.92
CA TRP A 73 4.13 -25.51 -23.27
C TRP A 73 2.71 -25.42 -22.71
N ILE A 74 1.72 -25.84 -23.49
CA ILE A 74 0.29 -25.78 -23.11
C ILE A 74 -0.02 -26.82 -22.04
N ARG A 75 0.62 -27.98 -22.10
CA ARG A 75 0.46 -29.05 -21.12
C ARG A 75 1.50 -28.93 -20.02
N ASN A 76 1.09 -29.15 -18.77
CA ASN A 76 2.04 -29.11 -17.64
C ASN A 76 3.21 -30.08 -17.83
N THR A 77 4.41 -29.61 -17.55
CA THR A 77 5.63 -30.42 -17.42
C THR A 77 5.88 -30.78 -15.96
N TYR A 78 6.80 -31.71 -15.71
CA TYR A 78 7.20 -32.10 -14.37
C TYR A 78 8.71 -32.07 -14.19
N TYR A 79 9.16 -31.79 -12.98
CA TYR A 79 10.58 -31.90 -12.63
C TYR A 79 10.93 -33.35 -12.31
N LEU A 80 12.10 -33.79 -12.77
CA LEU A 80 12.68 -35.09 -12.46
C LEU A 80 14.20 -34.89 -12.23
N PRO A 81 14.73 -35.20 -11.05
CA PRO A 81 16.17 -35.22 -10.80
C PRO A 81 16.89 -36.18 -11.75
N TYR A 82 18.14 -35.90 -12.10
CA TYR A 82 18.93 -36.75 -12.99
C TYR A 82 19.20 -38.15 -12.44
N ASP A 83 19.24 -38.30 -11.11
CA ASP A 83 19.50 -39.57 -10.43
C ASP A 83 18.26 -40.49 -10.36
N GLU A 84 17.08 -40.00 -10.79
CA GLU A 84 15.83 -40.75 -10.78
C GLU A 84 15.44 -41.23 -12.18
N TYR A 85 14.95 -42.48 -12.26
CA TYR A 85 14.40 -43.02 -13.49
C TYR A 85 13.03 -42.41 -13.81
N VAL A 86 12.72 -42.26 -15.10
CA VAL A 86 11.42 -41.78 -15.56
C VAL A 86 10.30 -42.69 -15.02
N PRO A 87 9.37 -42.18 -14.18
CA PRO A 87 8.35 -43.02 -13.56
C PRO A 87 7.43 -43.67 -14.59
N LYS A 88 7.10 -44.94 -14.35
CA LYS A 88 6.16 -45.70 -15.20
C LYS A 88 4.77 -45.08 -15.11
N GLU A 89 3.91 -45.33 -16.10
CA GLU A 89 2.62 -44.62 -16.21
C GLU A 89 1.65 -44.84 -15.05
N HIS A 90 1.76 -45.96 -14.33
CA HIS A 90 0.98 -46.22 -13.12
C HIS A 90 1.46 -45.40 -11.90
N GLU A 91 2.63 -44.77 -12.00
CA GLU A 91 3.24 -43.95 -10.94
C GLU A 91 3.13 -42.45 -11.25
N ARG A 92 2.18 -42.06 -12.11
CA ARG A 92 2.00 -40.67 -12.56
C ARG A 92 1.75 -39.69 -11.40
N GLU A 93 1.21 -40.19 -10.29
CA GLU A 93 0.98 -39.44 -9.05
C GLU A 93 2.27 -38.96 -8.38
N LYS A 94 3.41 -39.61 -8.62
CA LYS A 94 4.72 -39.18 -8.10
C LYS A 94 5.30 -37.95 -8.82
N ARG A 95 4.65 -37.48 -9.90
CA ARG A 95 5.18 -36.40 -10.73
C ARG A 95 4.75 -35.05 -10.19
N GLN A 96 5.73 -34.26 -9.72
CA GLN A 96 5.50 -32.88 -9.33
C GLN A 96 5.31 -32.01 -10.60
N MET A 97 4.05 -31.85 -10.99
CA MET A 97 3.64 -31.02 -12.12
C MET A 97 3.84 -29.54 -11.81
N ILE A 98 4.22 -28.76 -12.81
CA ILE A 98 4.53 -27.34 -12.65
C ILE A 98 3.62 -26.47 -13.51
N PRO A 99 2.40 -26.13 -13.04
CA PRO A 99 1.43 -25.38 -13.83
C PRO A 99 1.61 -23.86 -13.78
N TYR A 100 2.44 -23.35 -12.87
CA TYR A 100 2.41 -21.94 -12.49
C TYR A 100 2.93 -20.98 -13.58
N TYR A 101 3.83 -21.43 -14.47
CA TYR A 101 4.52 -20.57 -15.45
C TYR A 101 3.58 -19.81 -16.38
N GLN A 102 2.52 -20.47 -16.84
CA GLN A 102 1.53 -19.89 -17.76
C GLN A 102 0.80 -18.70 -17.12
N TRP A 103 0.63 -18.72 -15.80
CA TRP A 103 -0.15 -17.75 -15.02
C TRP A 103 0.70 -16.66 -14.38
N MET A 104 2.03 -16.73 -14.47
CA MET A 104 2.94 -15.80 -13.80
C MET A 104 2.65 -14.31 -14.10
N PRO A 105 2.46 -13.89 -15.37
CA PRO A 105 2.17 -12.48 -15.63
C PRO A 105 0.85 -12.01 -15.02
N LEU A 106 -0.19 -12.85 -15.09
CA LEU A 106 -1.50 -12.51 -14.53
C LEU A 106 -1.41 -12.33 -13.01
N ILE A 107 -0.61 -13.15 -12.35
CA ILE A 107 -0.44 -13.09 -10.89
C ILE A 107 0.28 -11.82 -10.50
N LEU A 108 1.39 -11.48 -11.16
CA LEU A 108 2.07 -10.22 -10.92
C LEU A 108 1.13 -9.01 -11.07
N LEU A 109 0.20 -9.04 -12.05
CA LEU A 109 -0.82 -8.00 -12.21
C LEU A 109 -1.87 -8.00 -11.08
N VAL A 110 -2.35 -9.17 -10.65
CA VAL A 110 -3.28 -9.29 -9.51
C VAL A 110 -2.60 -8.83 -8.21
N GLN A 111 -1.32 -9.15 -8.02
CA GLN A 111 -0.53 -8.64 -6.90
C GLN A 111 -0.42 -7.11 -6.96
N ALA A 112 -0.11 -6.55 -8.14
CA ALA A 112 -0.04 -5.11 -8.33
C ALA A 112 -1.37 -4.42 -7.99
N LEU A 113 -2.49 -4.99 -8.41
CA LEU A 113 -3.83 -4.52 -8.04
C LEU A 113 -4.01 -4.54 -6.51
N ASN A 114 -3.70 -5.65 -5.85
CA ASN A 114 -3.85 -5.79 -4.40
C ASN A 114 -3.01 -4.77 -3.61
N PHE A 115 -1.79 -4.47 -4.06
CA PHE A 115 -0.96 -3.41 -3.48
C PHE A 115 -1.54 -2.00 -3.66
N TYR A 116 -2.39 -1.79 -4.68
CA TYR A 116 -3.08 -0.52 -4.91
C TYR A 116 -4.40 -0.36 -4.12
N LEU A 117 -5.02 -1.47 -3.69
CA LEU A 117 -6.33 -1.41 -3.00
C LEU A 117 -6.34 -0.58 -1.71
N PRO A 118 -5.34 -0.67 -0.79
CA PRO A 118 -5.37 0.10 0.45
C PRO A 118 -5.35 1.63 0.20
N ILE A 119 -4.57 2.10 -0.77
CA ILE A 119 -4.53 3.54 -1.08
C ILE A 119 -5.82 4.01 -1.77
N LEU A 120 -6.44 3.14 -2.57
CA LEU A 120 -7.74 3.43 -3.17
C LEU A 120 -8.81 3.59 -2.08
N GLN A 121 -8.79 2.74 -1.05
CA GLN A 121 -9.63 2.87 0.13
C GLN A 121 -9.40 4.23 0.82
N TRP A 122 -8.16 4.55 1.19
CA TRP A 122 -7.82 5.85 1.82
C TRP A 122 -8.39 7.02 1.03
N ARG A 123 -8.09 7.10 -0.27
CA ARG A 123 -8.51 8.22 -1.13
C ARG A 123 -10.03 8.34 -1.22
N THR A 124 -10.74 7.24 -1.30
CA THR A 124 -12.20 7.23 -1.44
C THR A 124 -12.88 7.72 -0.16
N PHE A 125 -12.45 7.20 0.99
CA PHE A 125 -13.03 7.55 2.28
C PHE A 125 -12.56 8.90 2.83
N ASN A 126 -11.34 9.33 2.48
CA ASN A 126 -10.81 10.65 2.81
C ASN A 126 -11.64 11.75 2.13
N LYS A 127 -11.95 11.60 0.83
CA LYS A 127 -12.84 12.54 0.11
C LYS A 127 -14.23 12.65 0.73
N ARG A 128 -14.77 11.56 1.26
CA ARG A 128 -16.07 11.52 1.94
C ARG A 128 -16.05 12.14 3.35
N SER A 129 -14.87 12.45 3.90
CA SER A 129 -14.76 13.03 5.24
C SER A 129 -15.35 14.44 5.32
N GLY A 130 -15.41 15.17 4.20
CA GLY A 130 -15.76 16.59 4.15
C GLY A 130 -14.55 17.51 4.11
N VAL A 131 -13.34 16.97 4.29
CA VAL A 131 -12.07 17.65 4.01
C VAL A 131 -11.19 16.77 3.15
N ASP A 132 -10.75 17.31 2.02
CA ASP A 132 -9.70 16.66 1.23
C ASP A 132 -8.33 17.05 1.82
N VAL A 133 -7.77 16.14 2.61
CA VAL A 133 -6.44 16.32 3.23
C VAL A 133 -5.37 16.57 2.18
N ASN A 134 -5.48 15.99 0.98
CA ASN A 134 -4.52 16.24 -0.09
C ASN A 134 -4.54 17.71 -0.53
N ASN A 135 -5.70 18.36 -0.55
CA ASN A 135 -5.79 19.78 -0.91
C ASN A 135 -5.13 20.66 0.14
N ILE A 136 -5.24 20.31 1.43
CA ILE A 136 -4.56 21.03 2.52
C ILE A 136 -3.04 20.87 2.40
N VAL A 137 -2.55 19.64 2.17
CA VAL A 137 -1.10 19.41 2.01
C VAL A 137 -0.56 20.07 0.74
N GLU A 138 -1.29 20.02 -0.37
CA GLU A 138 -0.91 20.71 -1.61
C GLU A 138 -0.90 22.25 -1.42
N ALA A 139 -1.87 22.80 -0.69
CA ALA A 139 -1.86 24.21 -0.30
C ALA A 139 -0.66 24.54 0.59
N GLY A 140 -0.30 23.65 1.54
CA GLY A 140 0.89 23.82 2.38
C GLY A 140 2.20 23.80 1.59
N LYS A 141 2.30 23.01 0.52
CA LYS A 141 3.44 23.05 -0.41
C LYS A 141 3.49 24.36 -1.19
N LYS A 142 2.35 24.79 -1.75
CA LYS A 142 2.23 26.09 -2.43
C LYS A 142 2.54 27.28 -1.51
N PHE A 143 2.24 27.15 -0.22
CA PHE A 143 2.59 28.15 0.78
C PHE A 143 4.11 28.29 0.95
N ILE A 144 4.87 27.20 0.86
CA ILE A 144 6.35 27.25 0.89
C ILE A 144 6.89 27.91 -0.38
N ASP A 145 6.31 27.55 -1.53
CA ASP A 145 6.76 28.06 -2.84
C ASP A 145 6.29 29.49 -3.14
N ALA A 146 5.48 30.09 -2.26
CA ALA A 146 4.92 31.42 -2.47
C ALA A 146 5.95 32.51 -2.15
N GLU A 147 6.41 33.21 -3.18
CA GLU A 147 7.35 34.34 -3.06
C GLU A 147 6.67 35.62 -2.53
N HIS A 148 5.41 35.88 -2.94
CA HIS A 148 4.66 37.05 -2.51
C HIS A 148 3.92 36.82 -1.18
N VAL A 149 4.08 37.76 -0.24
CA VAL A 149 3.49 37.73 1.11
C VAL A 149 1.96 37.66 1.06
N ASP A 150 1.29 38.41 0.18
CA ASP A 150 -0.17 38.43 0.10
C ASP A 150 -0.75 37.08 -0.33
N LYS A 151 -0.11 36.43 -1.30
CA LYS A 151 -0.49 35.10 -1.78
C LYS A 151 -0.22 34.03 -0.73
N ARG A 152 0.88 34.18 0.02
CA ARG A 152 1.23 33.31 1.14
C ARG A 152 0.16 33.37 2.25
N ASN A 153 -0.20 34.58 2.68
CA ASN A 153 -1.23 34.80 3.70
C ASN A 153 -2.61 34.30 3.23
N SER A 154 -2.99 34.57 1.98
CA SER A 154 -4.25 34.07 1.41
C SER A 154 -4.31 32.54 1.38
N THR A 155 -3.19 31.87 1.11
CA THR A 155 -3.10 30.40 1.10
C THR A 155 -3.19 29.84 2.52
N LEU A 156 -2.55 30.49 3.49
CA LEU A 156 -2.64 30.15 4.90
C LEU A 156 -4.08 30.27 5.43
N GLU A 157 -4.74 31.39 5.11
CA GLU A 157 -6.15 31.63 5.45
C GLU A 157 -7.07 30.60 4.80
N TYR A 158 -6.84 30.26 3.53
CA TYR A 158 -7.58 29.19 2.87
C TYR A 158 -7.44 27.85 3.62
N MET A 159 -6.21 27.47 4.01
CA MET A 159 -5.98 26.24 4.80
C MET A 159 -6.68 26.29 6.16
N ALA A 160 -6.57 27.41 6.88
CA ALA A 160 -7.20 27.65 8.18
C ALA A 160 -8.71 27.58 8.11
N HIS A 161 -9.32 28.23 7.13
CA HIS A 161 -10.76 28.26 6.95
C HIS A 161 -11.32 26.88 6.57
N GLN A 162 -10.66 26.13 5.68
CA GLN A 162 -11.08 24.76 5.35
C GLN A 162 -11.03 23.84 6.59
N MET A 163 -9.97 23.96 7.38
CA MET A 163 -9.79 23.16 8.58
C MET A 163 -10.78 23.56 9.68
N ASP A 164 -10.99 24.86 9.89
CA ASP A 164 -11.94 25.38 10.86
C ASP A 164 -13.37 24.94 10.57
N ARG A 165 -13.81 25.01 9.30
CA ARG A 165 -15.12 24.51 8.88
C ARG A 165 -15.31 23.04 9.20
N TYR A 166 -14.28 22.23 8.98
CA TYR A 166 -14.30 20.82 9.30
C TYR A 166 -14.42 20.55 10.79
N LEU A 167 -13.52 21.14 11.59
CA LEU A 167 -13.51 20.98 13.04
C LEU A 167 -14.83 21.47 13.67
N SER A 168 -15.35 22.61 13.20
CA SER A 168 -16.61 23.17 13.66
C SER A 168 -17.81 22.28 13.27
N SER A 169 -17.81 21.69 12.07
CA SER A 169 -18.88 20.78 11.64
C SER A 169 -18.99 19.52 12.51
N GLN A 170 -17.90 19.09 13.16
CA GLN A 170 -17.91 17.95 14.08
C GLN A 170 -18.57 18.27 15.44
N ASN A 171 -18.72 19.55 15.80
CA ASN A 171 -19.37 19.95 17.05
C ASN A 171 -20.91 19.85 16.97
N ILE A 172 -21.50 20.07 15.78
CA ILE A 172 -22.96 20.13 15.57
C ILE A 172 -23.63 18.75 15.78
N TYR A 173 -22.98 17.66 15.36
CA TYR A 173 -23.51 16.30 15.50
C TYR A 173 -23.52 15.76 16.94
N LYS A 174 -22.96 16.50 17.92
CA LYS A 174 -23.01 16.12 19.34
C LYS A 174 -24.39 16.38 19.95
N THR A 175 -25.21 17.22 19.31
CA THR A 175 -26.49 17.72 19.85
C THR A 175 -27.73 16.93 19.38
N GLU A 176 -27.65 16.20 18.26
CA GLU A 176 -28.78 15.46 17.67
C GLU A 176 -28.64 13.93 17.82
N CYS A 177 -28.66 13.41 19.05
CA CYS A 177 -28.64 11.95 19.23
C CYS A 177 -29.72 11.46 20.20
N THR A 178 -30.95 11.44 19.70
CA THR A 178 -32.04 10.62 20.23
C THR A 178 -32.12 9.30 19.44
N LEU A 179 -31.84 8.21 20.18
CA LEU A 179 -32.12 6.78 19.97
C LEU A 179 -32.77 6.28 18.64
N SER A 180 -32.07 5.36 17.95
CA SER A 180 -32.72 4.28 17.18
C SER A 180 -31.86 3.00 17.04
N LEU A 181 -32.53 1.84 17.08
CA LEU A 181 -32.01 0.47 17.28
C LEU A 181 -31.22 -0.15 16.11
N LYS A 182 -31.10 0.50 14.95
CA LYS A 182 -30.35 -0.02 13.78
C LYS A 182 -28.81 0.01 13.92
N HIS A 183 -28.28 0.49 15.05
CA HIS A 183 -26.85 0.79 15.26
C HIS A 183 -26.07 -0.24 16.11
N LEU A 184 -26.54 -1.47 16.32
CA LEU A 184 -25.80 -2.45 17.14
C LEU A 184 -24.53 -2.96 16.43
N PHE A 185 -24.63 -3.30 15.14
CA PHE A 185 -23.47 -3.69 14.31
C PHE A 185 -22.53 -2.50 14.05
N THR A 186 -23.11 -1.29 13.96
CA THR A 186 -22.38 -0.02 13.82
C THR A 186 -21.64 0.37 15.11
N ARG A 187 -22.04 -0.14 16.29
CA ARG A 187 -21.50 0.25 17.61
C ARG A 187 -20.05 -0.23 17.84
N ILE A 188 -19.69 -1.39 17.29
CA ILE A 188 -18.33 -1.94 17.41
C ILE A 188 -17.38 -1.20 16.47
N CYS A 189 -17.80 -0.91 15.23
CA CYS A 189 -17.01 -0.10 14.28
C CYS A 189 -16.93 1.38 14.68
N CYS A 190 -17.99 1.99 15.21
CA CYS A 190 -17.99 3.43 15.57
C CYS A 190 -17.43 3.76 16.95
N LYS A 191 -17.17 2.80 17.85
CA LYS A 191 -16.37 3.05 19.06
C LYS A 191 -14.89 3.33 18.74
N ILE A 192 -14.40 2.81 17.60
CA ILE A 192 -13.03 3.03 17.12
C ILE A 192 -13.01 4.11 16.01
N CYS A 193 -14.06 4.20 15.19
CA CYS A 193 -14.13 5.06 14.01
C CYS A 193 -15.37 5.98 14.05
N GLY A 194 -15.38 6.93 15.00
CA GLY A 194 -16.53 7.79 15.23
C GLY A 194 -16.27 9.22 14.77
N ARG A 195 -16.95 9.66 13.70
CA ARG A 195 -17.02 11.08 13.28
C ARG A 195 -17.38 12.02 14.45
N ASN A 196 -18.12 11.50 15.43
CA ASN A 196 -18.58 12.20 16.63
C ASN A 196 -17.46 12.46 17.67
N TYR A 197 -16.38 11.67 17.67
CA TYR A 197 -15.21 11.84 18.56
C TYR A 197 -14.08 12.66 17.91
N GLY A 198 -14.22 13.04 16.63
CA GLY A 198 -13.18 13.75 15.88
C GLY A 198 -11.89 12.96 15.69
N ASN A 199 -12.02 11.64 15.48
CA ASN A 199 -10.93 10.70 15.24
C ASN A 199 -11.11 9.89 13.93
N TYR A 200 -12.01 10.32 13.04
CA TYR A 200 -12.35 9.59 11.83
C TYR A 200 -11.18 9.48 10.86
N LEU A 201 -10.49 10.59 10.57
CA LEU A 201 -9.36 10.61 9.63
C LEU A 201 -8.20 9.79 10.16
N VAL A 202 -7.92 9.90 11.47
CA VAL A 202 -6.84 9.14 12.10
C VAL A 202 -7.12 7.65 12.05
N THR A 203 -8.33 7.23 12.41
CA THR A 203 -8.70 5.81 12.39
C THR A 203 -8.69 5.26 10.96
N LEU A 204 -9.19 6.02 9.99
CA LEU A 204 -9.11 5.64 8.58
C LEU A 204 -7.65 5.44 8.12
N TYR A 205 -6.75 6.34 8.52
CA TYR A 205 -5.34 6.25 8.16
C TYR A 205 -4.66 5.02 8.79
N ILE A 206 -4.87 4.79 10.09
CA ILE A 206 -4.36 3.61 10.80
C ILE A 206 -4.93 2.32 10.18
N SER A 207 -6.22 2.28 9.86
CA SER A 207 -6.83 1.12 9.20
C SER A 207 -6.20 0.83 7.84
N THR A 208 -5.85 1.89 7.08
CA THR A 208 -5.15 1.76 5.80
C THR A 208 -3.76 1.17 6.00
N LYS A 209 -2.99 1.65 6.97
CA LYS A 209 -1.66 1.11 7.32
C LYS A 209 -1.72 -0.37 7.70
N ILE A 210 -2.72 -0.76 8.49
CA ILE A 210 -2.96 -2.16 8.88
C ILE A 210 -3.27 -3.00 7.65
N LEU A 211 -4.14 -2.53 6.75
CA LEU A 211 -4.45 -3.22 5.50
C LEU A 211 -3.23 -3.37 4.58
N VAL A 212 -2.36 -2.36 4.52
CA VAL A 212 -1.09 -2.47 3.79
C VAL A 212 -0.20 -3.56 4.38
N LEU A 213 -0.06 -3.61 5.72
CA LEU A 213 0.75 -4.62 6.39
C LEU A 213 0.19 -6.04 6.18
N ILE A 214 -1.13 -6.20 6.36
CA ILE A 214 -1.82 -7.47 6.08
C ILE A 214 -1.64 -7.87 4.63
N ASN A 215 -1.73 -6.94 3.68
CA ASN A 215 -1.51 -7.24 2.28
C ASN A 215 -0.07 -7.70 2.04
N VAL A 216 0.96 -7.00 2.51
CA VAL A 216 2.37 -7.41 2.29
C VAL A 216 2.62 -8.80 2.85
N ILE A 217 2.18 -9.07 4.09
CA ILE A 217 2.37 -10.38 4.73
C ILE A 217 1.55 -11.46 3.99
N GLY A 218 0.30 -11.16 3.65
CA GLY A 218 -0.58 -12.04 2.90
C GLY A 218 -0.04 -12.39 1.52
N GLN A 219 0.64 -11.46 0.84
CA GLN A 219 1.26 -11.71 -0.47
C GLN A 219 2.44 -12.70 -0.39
N LEU A 220 3.21 -12.68 0.71
CA LEU A 220 4.27 -13.68 0.94
C LEU A 220 3.66 -15.09 1.04
N PHE A 221 2.62 -15.27 1.86
CA PHE A 221 1.95 -16.56 2.02
C PHE A 221 1.10 -16.99 0.81
N LEU A 222 0.54 -16.03 0.07
CA LEU A 222 -0.20 -16.31 -1.17
C LEU A 222 0.74 -16.91 -2.22
N LEU A 223 1.97 -16.39 -2.31
CA LEU A 223 2.98 -16.95 -3.21
C LEU A 223 3.42 -18.36 -2.80
N ASP A 224 3.42 -18.69 -1.50
CA ASP A 224 3.69 -20.07 -1.05
C ASP A 224 2.72 -21.07 -1.67
N THR A 225 1.44 -20.74 -1.53
CA THR A 225 0.34 -21.59 -2.01
C THR A 225 0.36 -21.69 -3.52
N PHE A 226 0.67 -20.59 -4.22
CA PHE A 226 0.64 -20.56 -5.67
C PHE A 226 1.84 -21.27 -6.33
N LEU A 227 3.04 -21.02 -5.82
CA LEU A 227 4.26 -21.65 -6.34
C LEU A 227 4.39 -23.11 -5.87
N GLY A 228 3.61 -23.53 -4.86
CA GLY A 228 3.67 -24.88 -4.29
C GLY A 228 4.95 -25.14 -3.53
N ILE A 229 5.53 -24.08 -2.96
CA ILE A 229 6.89 -24.00 -2.41
C ILE A 229 6.84 -23.10 -1.17
N ASP A 230 7.70 -23.34 -0.17
CA ASP A 230 7.90 -22.44 0.97
C ASP A 230 8.59 -21.11 0.57
N PHE A 231 7.86 -20.24 -0.14
CA PHE A 231 8.35 -18.95 -0.62
C PHE A 231 8.65 -17.97 0.53
N HIS A 232 7.92 -18.02 1.65
CA HIS A 232 8.14 -17.17 2.82
C HIS A 232 9.55 -17.29 3.42
N ILE A 233 10.21 -18.45 3.31
CA ILE A 233 11.59 -18.67 3.80
C ILE A 233 12.63 -18.57 2.65
N TYR A 234 12.20 -18.33 1.41
CA TYR A 234 13.05 -18.46 0.23
C TYR A 234 14.33 -17.64 0.31
N GLY A 235 14.24 -16.33 0.57
CA GLY A 235 15.43 -15.48 0.62
C GLY A 235 16.34 -15.75 1.81
N LEU A 236 15.80 -16.19 2.96
CA LEU A 236 16.61 -16.62 4.11
C LEU A 236 17.44 -17.86 3.78
N GLN A 237 16.84 -18.83 3.09
CA GLN A 237 17.55 -20.03 2.66
C GLN A 237 18.65 -19.71 1.65
N VAL A 238 18.37 -18.83 0.68
CA VAL A 238 19.39 -18.39 -0.29
C VAL A 238 20.54 -17.68 0.41
N LEU A 239 20.26 -16.79 1.37
CA LEU A 239 21.30 -16.11 2.14
C LEU A 239 22.12 -17.10 2.98
N ALA A 240 21.47 -18.07 3.63
CA ALA A 240 22.14 -19.08 4.43
C ALA A 240 23.05 -19.99 3.59
N SER A 241 22.60 -20.44 2.41
CA SER A 241 23.43 -21.22 1.48
C SER A 241 24.58 -20.40 0.90
N ALA A 242 24.36 -19.12 0.59
CA ALA A 242 25.43 -18.23 0.14
C ALA A 242 26.52 -18.04 1.22
N LEU A 243 26.12 -17.90 2.49
CA LEU A 243 27.07 -17.82 3.61
C LEU A 243 27.85 -19.10 3.86
N ARG A 244 27.27 -20.28 3.54
CA ARG A 244 27.94 -21.58 3.62
C ARG A 244 28.84 -21.88 2.41
N GLY A 245 28.83 -21.04 1.37
CA GLY A 245 29.57 -21.28 0.13
C GLY A 245 28.98 -22.40 -0.75
N GLU A 246 27.72 -22.76 -0.53
CA GLU A 246 26.99 -23.73 -1.37
C GLU A 246 26.51 -23.07 -2.67
N ASP A 247 26.43 -23.85 -3.75
CA ASP A 247 25.86 -23.40 -5.03
C ASP A 247 24.35 -23.13 -4.91
N TRP A 248 24.00 -21.89 -4.55
CA TRP A 248 22.62 -21.41 -4.44
C TRP A 248 21.89 -21.26 -5.79
N THR A 249 22.62 -21.45 -6.90
CA THR A 249 22.10 -21.29 -8.26
C THR A 249 21.30 -22.48 -8.77
N ILE A 250 21.37 -23.63 -8.08
CA ILE A 250 20.65 -24.86 -8.41
C ILE A 250 19.53 -25.03 -7.38
N SER A 251 18.40 -24.37 -7.60
CA SER A 251 17.23 -24.53 -6.73
C SER A 251 16.22 -25.48 -7.36
N PRO A 252 15.81 -26.58 -6.69
CA PRO A 252 14.76 -27.47 -7.18
C PRO A 252 13.39 -26.79 -7.27
N ARG A 253 13.24 -25.60 -6.67
CA ARG A 253 12.04 -24.75 -6.71
C ARG A 253 11.70 -24.21 -8.09
N PHE A 254 12.74 -23.82 -8.83
CA PHE A 254 12.63 -23.24 -10.17
C PHE A 254 13.47 -24.08 -11.14
N PRO A 255 13.00 -25.28 -11.51
CA PRO A 255 13.75 -26.17 -12.37
C PRO A 255 13.84 -25.62 -13.80
N ARG A 256 15.07 -25.51 -14.31
CA ARG A 256 15.34 -25.03 -15.68
C ARG A 256 15.17 -26.12 -16.73
N THR A 257 15.15 -27.38 -16.29
CA THR A 257 14.95 -28.57 -17.11
C THR A 257 13.75 -29.33 -16.58
N THR A 258 12.82 -29.68 -17.45
CA THR A 258 11.62 -30.45 -17.11
C THR A 258 11.39 -31.57 -18.13
N MET A 259 10.58 -32.56 -17.76
CA MET A 259 10.18 -33.64 -18.63
C MET A 259 8.75 -33.43 -19.11
N CYS A 260 8.50 -33.73 -20.39
CA CYS A 260 7.20 -33.64 -21.01
C CYS A 260 6.80 -34.97 -21.65
N ASP A 261 5.58 -35.42 -21.35
CA ASP A 261 4.99 -36.62 -21.94
C ASP A 261 3.85 -36.26 -22.89
N PHE A 262 3.94 -36.73 -24.13
CA PHE A 262 2.88 -36.56 -25.12
C PHE A 262 2.59 -37.85 -25.90
N LYS A 263 1.40 -37.90 -26.49
CA LYS A 263 0.91 -39.07 -27.23
C LYS A 263 0.51 -38.63 -28.64
N VAL A 264 1.07 -39.28 -29.66
CA VAL A 264 0.74 -39.05 -31.07
C VAL A 264 -0.10 -40.20 -31.58
N ARG A 265 -1.27 -39.90 -32.14
CA ARG A 265 -2.15 -40.91 -32.73
C ARG A 265 -1.75 -41.15 -34.18
N ARG A 266 -1.44 -42.40 -34.53
CA ARG A 266 -1.32 -42.89 -35.90
C ARG A 266 -2.39 -43.96 -36.13
N LEU A 267 -2.71 -44.26 -37.39
CA LEU A 267 -3.68 -45.31 -37.73
C LEU A 267 -3.33 -46.62 -37.00
N GLY A 268 -4.25 -47.09 -36.15
CA GLY A 268 -4.11 -48.35 -35.40
C GLY A 268 -3.15 -48.33 -34.19
N ASN A 269 -2.44 -47.23 -33.89
CA ASN A 269 -1.50 -47.20 -32.76
C ASN A 269 -1.31 -45.79 -32.15
N VAL A 270 -1.16 -45.73 -30.82
CA VAL A 270 -0.85 -44.50 -30.07
C VAL A 270 0.62 -44.56 -29.64
N GLN A 271 1.46 -43.75 -30.30
CA GLN A 271 2.87 -43.64 -29.96
C GLN A 271 3.05 -42.66 -28.79
N ARG A 272 3.90 -43.03 -27.83
CA ARG A 272 4.19 -42.23 -26.64
C ARG A 272 5.62 -41.73 -26.70
N TYR A 273 5.79 -40.45 -26.40
CA TYR A 273 7.09 -39.81 -26.36
C TYR A 273 7.26 -39.11 -25.01
N THR A 274 8.45 -39.27 -24.43
CA THR A 274 8.95 -38.49 -23.30
C THR A 274 10.16 -37.72 -23.81
N VAL A 275 10.07 -36.39 -23.73
CA VAL A 275 11.14 -35.48 -24.17
C VAL A 275 11.58 -34.61 -23.00
N GLN A 276 12.87 -34.29 -22.99
CA GLN A 276 13.45 -33.35 -22.03
C GLN A 276 13.32 -31.95 -22.62
N CYS A 277 12.83 -30.98 -21.84
CA CYS A 277 12.66 -29.61 -22.28
C CYS A 277 13.38 -28.63 -21.35
N VAL A 278 14.03 -27.63 -21.93
CA VAL A 278 14.63 -26.50 -21.21
C VAL A 278 13.65 -25.33 -21.17
N LEU A 279 13.55 -24.67 -20.02
CA LEU A 279 12.63 -23.56 -19.76
C LEU A 279 13.42 -22.29 -19.44
N PRO A 280 13.85 -21.51 -20.45
CA PRO A 280 14.57 -20.26 -20.24
C PRO A 280 13.79 -19.24 -19.41
N ILE A 281 12.46 -19.25 -19.50
CA ILE A 281 11.58 -18.35 -18.73
C ILE A 281 11.79 -18.49 -17.21
N ASN A 282 12.14 -19.69 -16.75
CA ASN A 282 12.28 -19.95 -15.33
C ASN A 282 13.52 -19.29 -14.72
N LEU A 283 14.56 -19.08 -15.52
CA LEU A 283 15.74 -18.32 -15.10
C LEU A 283 15.36 -16.88 -14.71
N PHE A 284 14.44 -16.26 -15.46
CA PHE A 284 13.95 -14.91 -15.14
C PHE A 284 13.07 -14.92 -13.90
N ASN A 285 12.14 -15.87 -13.80
CA ASN A 285 11.24 -16.00 -12.65
C ASN A 285 12.03 -16.18 -11.35
N GLU A 286 13.04 -17.05 -11.32
CA GLU A 286 13.92 -17.24 -10.17
C GLU A 286 14.50 -15.91 -9.67
N LYS A 287 15.04 -15.07 -10.57
CA LYS A 287 15.65 -13.78 -10.18
C LYS A 287 14.62 -12.73 -9.78
N ILE A 288 13.49 -12.66 -10.47
CA ILE A 288 12.40 -11.74 -10.15
C ILE A 288 11.83 -12.06 -8.77
N TYR A 289 11.50 -13.32 -8.50
CA TYR A 289 10.91 -13.73 -7.23
C TYR A 289 11.90 -13.65 -6.07
N LEU A 290 13.20 -13.84 -6.32
CA LEU A 290 14.23 -13.56 -5.32
C LEU A 290 14.28 -12.08 -4.95
N PHE A 291 14.29 -11.18 -5.94
CA PHE A 291 14.22 -9.74 -5.70
C PHE A 291 12.93 -9.35 -4.97
N LEU A 292 11.78 -9.85 -5.42
CA LEU A 292 10.48 -9.55 -4.83
C LEU A 292 10.39 -10.00 -3.38
N TRP A 293 10.99 -11.14 -3.02
CA TRP A 293 11.01 -11.59 -1.63
C TRP A 293 11.70 -10.58 -0.71
N PHE A 294 12.94 -10.17 -1.05
CA PHE A 294 13.68 -9.18 -0.25
C PHE A 294 12.95 -7.83 -0.23
N TRP A 295 12.36 -7.44 -1.36
CA TRP A 295 11.58 -6.22 -1.46
C TRP A 295 10.33 -6.24 -0.57
N MET A 296 9.57 -7.34 -0.56
CA MET A 296 8.38 -7.48 0.28
C MET A 296 8.73 -7.48 1.77
N VAL A 297 9.82 -8.15 2.17
CA VAL A 297 10.31 -8.10 3.56
C VAL A 297 10.72 -6.68 3.96
N PHE A 298 11.42 -5.96 3.08
CA PHE A 298 11.77 -4.55 3.30
C PHE A 298 10.52 -3.66 3.45
N VAL A 299 9.54 -3.82 2.57
CA VAL A 299 8.26 -3.08 2.64
C VAL A 299 7.51 -3.42 3.93
N ALA A 300 7.49 -4.69 4.35
CA ALA A 300 6.85 -5.13 5.59
C ALA A 300 7.50 -4.47 6.81
N LEU A 301 8.84 -4.43 6.87
CA LEU A 301 9.59 -3.81 7.95
C LEU A 301 9.33 -2.29 8.03
N MET A 302 9.46 -1.59 6.91
CA MET A 302 9.21 -0.14 6.85
C MET A 302 7.76 0.21 7.22
N THR A 303 6.80 -0.61 6.77
CA THR A 303 5.37 -0.43 7.11
C THR A 303 5.12 -0.70 8.59
N SER A 304 5.74 -1.71 9.17
CA SER A 304 5.63 -2.03 10.60
C SER A 304 6.18 -0.90 11.47
N ILE A 305 7.34 -0.34 11.13
CA ILE A 305 7.92 0.82 11.81
C ILE A 305 7.00 2.04 11.67
N SER A 306 6.51 2.32 10.46
CA SER A 306 5.58 3.42 10.22
C SER A 306 4.30 3.27 11.06
N LEU A 307 3.67 2.09 11.02
CA LEU A 307 2.47 1.79 11.80
C LEU A 307 2.71 1.96 13.30
N ALA A 308 3.80 1.41 13.83
CA ALA A 308 4.16 1.54 15.25
C ALA A 308 4.33 3.01 15.65
N THR A 309 5.07 3.81 14.85
CA THR A 309 5.25 5.24 15.16
C THR A 309 3.93 6.01 15.16
N TRP A 310 3.00 5.70 14.25
CA TRP A 310 1.68 6.33 14.24
C TRP A 310 0.81 5.89 15.41
N ILE A 311 0.79 4.60 15.75
CA ILE A 311 0.05 4.09 16.92
C ILE A 311 0.53 4.78 18.20
N LEU A 312 1.84 4.88 18.42
CA LEU A 312 2.40 5.56 19.59
C LEU A 312 2.02 7.05 19.62
N ARG A 313 2.18 7.76 18.49
CA ARG A 313 1.81 9.18 18.35
C ARG A 313 0.33 9.47 18.57
N VAL A 314 -0.54 8.52 18.22
CA VAL A 314 -2.00 8.62 18.31
C VAL A 314 -2.50 8.22 19.71
N GLY A 315 -1.89 7.20 20.32
CA GLY A 315 -2.27 6.69 21.64
C GLY A 315 -1.93 7.62 22.80
N PHE A 316 -0.77 8.29 22.75
CA PHE A 316 -0.34 9.18 23.83
C PHE A 316 -0.93 10.59 23.72
N ARG A 317 -1.93 10.90 24.57
CA ARG A 317 -2.47 12.28 24.70
C ARG A 317 -1.38 13.30 25.04
N ILE A 318 -0.41 12.92 25.87
CA ILE A 318 0.71 13.80 26.27
C ILE A 318 1.51 14.26 25.04
N ASP A 319 1.76 13.37 24.08
CA ASP A 319 2.48 13.70 22.86
C ASP A 319 1.67 14.68 21.99
N ARG A 320 0.35 14.48 21.89
CA ARG A 320 -0.57 15.39 21.19
C ARG A 320 -0.46 16.83 21.72
N HIS A 321 -0.58 17.01 23.04
CA HIS A 321 -0.46 18.34 23.65
C HIS A 321 0.95 18.91 23.50
N ARG A 322 1.98 18.08 23.69
CA ARG A 322 3.38 18.51 23.58
C ARG A 322 3.68 19.02 22.17
N TYR A 323 3.20 18.32 21.15
CA TYR A 323 3.39 18.69 19.75
C TYR A 323 2.80 20.07 19.45
N ILE A 324 1.52 20.30 19.76
CA ILE A 324 0.86 21.59 19.50
C ILE A 324 1.41 22.72 20.38
N LYS A 325 1.66 22.46 21.67
CA LYS A 325 2.27 23.46 22.57
C LYS A 325 3.65 23.89 22.10
N LYS A 326 4.44 23.00 21.50
CA LYS A 326 5.75 23.36 20.91
C LYS A 326 5.58 24.42 19.83
N HIS A 327 4.64 24.21 18.90
CA HIS A 327 4.37 25.17 17.82
C HIS A 327 3.84 26.52 18.34
N LEU A 328 2.90 26.52 19.27
CA LEU A 328 2.38 27.78 19.83
C LEU A 328 3.43 28.57 20.65
N LYS A 329 4.38 27.88 21.29
CA LYS A 329 5.51 28.52 21.98
C LYS A 329 6.48 29.21 21.03
N LEU A 330 6.71 28.65 19.84
CA LEU A 330 7.64 29.24 18.85
C LEU A 330 7.20 30.64 18.41
N MET A 331 5.90 30.90 18.34
CA MET A 331 5.32 32.22 17.99
C MET A 331 4.91 33.05 19.22
N ASN A 332 5.40 32.68 20.41
CA ASN A 332 5.12 33.37 21.68
C ASN A 332 3.62 33.56 22.01
N LYS A 333 2.75 32.65 21.53
CA LYS A 333 1.29 32.71 21.78
C LYS A 333 0.88 32.21 23.17
N LEU A 334 1.81 31.66 23.96
CA LEU A 334 1.61 31.10 25.31
C LEU A 334 2.29 31.93 26.42
N SER A 335 2.13 33.25 26.39
CA SER A 335 2.77 34.13 27.37
C SER A 335 2.12 34.05 28.76
N LYS A 336 0.78 33.99 28.85
CA LYS A 336 0.06 33.99 30.13
C LYS A 336 -0.31 32.57 30.59
N ASP A 337 -0.47 32.37 31.90
CA ASP A 337 -0.89 31.07 32.45
C ASP A 337 -2.30 30.67 32.02
N TRP A 338 -3.20 31.65 31.84
CA TRP A 338 -4.53 31.44 31.25
C TRP A 338 -4.44 30.88 29.82
N ASP A 339 -3.46 31.30 29.01
CA ASP A 339 -3.25 30.76 27.66
C ASP A 339 -2.84 29.29 27.69
N LYS A 340 -2.10 28.85 28.73
CA LYS A 340 -1.69 27.44 28.87
C LYS A 340 -2.89 26.53 29.14
N ARG A 341 -3.87 26.98 29.92
CA ARG A 341 -5.12 26.26 30.19
C ARG A 341 -6.01 26.27 28.96
N PHE A 342 -6.13 27.41 28.29
CA PHE A 342 -6.88 27.55 27.05
C PHE A 342 -6.30 26.68 25.91
N ALA A 343 -4.98 26.49 25.88
CA ALA A 343 -4.29 25.60 24.94
C ALA A 343 -4.65 24.12 25.13
N ILE A 344 -5.08 23.71 26.34
CA ILE A 344 -5.57 22.35 26.57
C ILE A 344 -6.92 22.19 25.88
N ASN A 345 -7.87 23.11 26.13
CA ASN A 345 -9.19 23.08 25.51
C ASN A 345 -9.12 23.21 23.98
N PHE A 346 -8.23 24.04 23.46
CA PHE A 346 -7.98 24.13 22.02
C PHE A 346 -7.56 22.78 21.40
N VAL A 347 -6.71 22.02 22.09
CA VAL A 347 -6.26 20.70 21.61
C VAL A 347 -7.35 19.65 21.79
N ASP A 348 -8.06 19.64 22.92
CA ASP A 348 -8.99 18.57 23.27
C ASP A 348 -10.38 18.74 22.64
N ASP A 349 -10.91 19.96 22.62
CA ASP A 349 -12.29 20.23 22.20
C ASP A 349 -12.37 20.70 20.74
N TYR A 350 -11.45 21.60 20.34
CA TYR A 350 -11.45 22.20 19.01
C TYR A 350 -10.67 21.38 17.98
N LEU A 351 -9.37 21.15 18.18
CA LEU A 351 -8.51 20.48 17.20
C LEU A 351 -8.69 18.95 17.22
N ARG A 352 -8.92 18.37 18.40
CA ARG A 352 -9.13 16.93 18.63
C ARG A 352 -8.00 16.09 18.03
N GLN A 353 -8.27 14.82 17.73
CA GLN A 353 -7.26 13.89 17.22
C GLN A 353 -7.03 14.07 15.71
N ASP A 354 -8.11 14.24 14.93
CA ASP A 354 -8.05 14.47 13.49
C ASP A 354 -7.28 15.74 13.15
N GLY A 355 -7.48 16.84 13.89
CA GLY A 355 -6.79 18.07 13.62
C GLY A 355 -5.28 17.97 13.85
N VAL A 356 -4.87 17.35 14.96
CA VAL A 356 -3.44 17.12 15.21
C VAL A 356 -2.84 16.15 14.19
N PHE A 357 -3.60 15.17 13.74
CA PHE A 357 -3.18 14.27 12.66
C PHE A 357 -2.93 15.02 11.35
N VAL A 358 -3.85 15.90 10.93
CA VAL A 358 -3.66 16.72 9.72
C VAL A 358 -2.44 17.63 9.87
N MET A 359 -2.23 18.25 11.04
CA MET A 359 -1.02 19.06 11.29
C MET A 359 0.26 18.25 11.15
N ARG A 360 0.29 17.02 11.68
CA ARG A 360 1.44 16.12 11.54
C ARG A 360 1.67 15.73 10.08
N LEU A 361 0.61 15.43 9.34
CA LEU A 361 0.71 15.03 7.92
C LEU A 361 1.20 16.17 7.03
N VAL A 362 0.71 17.40 7.28
CA VAL A 362 1.25 18.62 6.67
C VAL A 362 2.72 18.76 7.02
N GLY A 363 3.10 18.61 8.29
CA GLY A 363 4.49 18.69 8.74
C GLY A 363 5.45 17.68 8.10
N HIS A 364 4.98 16.46 7.84
CA HIS A 364 5.77 15.42 7.14
C HIS A 364 6.01 15.72 5.65
N ASN A 365 5.10 16.45 5.02
CA ASN A 365 5.15 16.73 3.57
C ASN A 365 5.58 18.16 3.22
N THR A 366 5.68 19.03 4.22
CA THR A 366 6.08 20.45 4.08
C THR A 366 7.25 20.73 5.02
N ASN A 367 7.12 21.68 5.94
CA ASN A 367 8.14 22.07 6.91
C ASN A 367 7.50 22.36 8.28
N ALA A 368 8.31 22.31 9.34
CA ALA A 368 7.85 22.64 10.69
C ALA A 368 7.37 24.10 10.84
N LEU A 369 7.93 25.03 10.05
CA LEU A 369 7.53 26.44 10.05
C LEU A 369 6.10 26.63 9.52
N THR A 370 5.77 25.98 8.39
CA THR A 370 4.43 25.99 7.79
C THR A 370 3.37 25.51 8.79
N VAL A 371 3.65 24.42 9.51
CA VAL A 371 2.74 23.92 10.56
C VAL A 371 2.62 24.92 11.70
N THR A 372 3.71 25.60 12.07
CA THR A 372 3.70 26.58 13.16
C THR A 372 2.77 27.75 12.85
N GLU A 373 2.90 28.35 11.67
CA GLU A 373 2.02 29.44 11.23
C GLU A 373 0.57 28.97 11.10
N PHE A 374 0.36 27.78 10.54
CA PHE A 374 -0.99 27.21 10.38
C PHE A 374 -1.69 26.96 11.72
N VAL A 375 -0.99 26.38 12.70
CA VAL A 375 -1.51 26.17 14.06
C VAL A 375 -1.79 27.51 14.75
N CYS A 376 -0.95 28.52 14.56
CA CYS A 376 -1.15 29.85 15.16
C CYS A 376 -2.36 30.58 14.57
N CYS A 377 -2.56 30.49 13.24
CA CYS A 377 -3.74 31.05 12.58
C CYS A 377 -5.04 30.39 13.11
N LEU A 378 -5.06 29.05 13.22
CA LEU A 378 -6.19 28.33 13.82
C LEU A 378 -6.45 28.68 15.29
N TRP A 379 -5.39 28.94 16.05
CA TRP A 379 -5.49 29.38 17.43
C TRP A 379 -6.14 30.77 17.55
N ASP A 380 -5.78 31.69 16.65
CA ASP A 380 -6.38 33.02 16.62
C ASP A 380 -7.87 32.96 16.24
N HIS A 381 -8.24 32.10 15.27
CA HIS A 381 -9.65 31.84 14.93
C HIS A 381 -10.44 31.25 16.12
N TYR A 382 -9.85 30.31 16.85
CA TYR A 382 -10.47 29.72 18.04
C TYR A 382 -10.69 30.78 19.14
N LYS A 383 -9.69 31.62 19.42
CA LYS A 383 -9.82 32.72 20.39
C LYS A 383 -10.94 33.70 19.99
N ALA A 384 -11.01 34.09 18.72
CA ALA A 384 -12.07 34.97 18.22
C ALA A 384 -13.47 34.38 18.41
N LYS A 385 -13.63 33.06 18.20
CA LYS A 385 -14.90 32.34 18.44
C LYS A 385 -15.30 32.30 19.91
N CYS A 386 -14.34 32.12 20.82
CA CYS A 386 -14.67 32.13 22.25
C CYS A 386 -15.06 33.53 22.75
N LEU A 387 -14.41 34.58 22.26
CA LEU A 387 -14.77 35.98 22.60
C LEU A 387 -16.18 36.36 22.11
N THR A 388 -16.59 35.86 20.94
CA THR A 388 -17.92 36.09 20.39
C THR A 388 -19.02 35.29 21.12
N GLN A 389 -18.69 34.12 21.67
CA GLN A 389 -19.64 33.34 22.48
C GLN A 389 -19.89 33.93 23.87
N ASP A 390 -18.90 34.57 24.50
CA ASP A 390 -19.09 35.25 25.79
C ASP A 390 -19.81 36.61 25.67
N THR A 391 -20.00 37.13 24.46
CA THR A 391 -20.77 38.36 24.19
C THR A 391 -22.22 38.11 23.77
N SER A 392 -22.66 36.85 23.67
CA SER A 392 -24.07 36.49 23.49
C SER A 392 -24.91 36.89 24.73
N PRO A 393 -26.04 37.60 24.58
CA PRO A 393 -26.84 38.11 25.69
C PRO A 393 -27.46 37.02 26.59
N GLU A 394 -27.44 35.74 26.21
CA GLU A 394 -28.00 34.64 27.02
C GLU A 394 -27.23 34.36 28.32
N LYS A 395 -25.94 34.70 28.43
CA LYS A 395 -25.19 34.54 29.70
C LYS A 395 -25.34 35.72 30.65
N LYS A 396 -25.68 36.92 30.17
CA LYS A 396 -25.85 38.10 31.04
C LYS A 396 -27.12 38.07 31.88
N VAL A 397 -28.07 37.18 31.58
CA VAL A 397 -29.30 37.02 32.39
C VAL A 397 -29.06 36.16 33.64
N LEU A 398 -27.97 35.39 33.71
CA LEU A 398 -27.69 34.50 34.86
C LEU A 398 -26.69 35.07 35.88
N GLU A 399 -26.05 36.22 35.60
CA GLU A 399 -25.13 36.89 36.54
C GLU A 399 -25.74 38.14 37.21
N VAL A 400 -27.00 38.46 36.93
CA VAL A 400 -27.72 39.60 37.57
C VAL A 400 -28.63 39.12 38.72
N ASP A 401 -28.90 37.82 38.81
CA ASP A 401 -29.69 37.21 39.90
C ASP A 401 -28.86 36.22 40.74
N VAL A 402 -27.82 36.71 41.43
CA VAL A 402 -27.24 36.08 42.63
C VAL A 402 -26.82 37.14 43.63
#